data_AF-A0A2V6KKI5-F1
#
_entry.id   AF-A0A2V6KKI5-F1
#
_cell.length_a   1.000
_cell.length_b   1.000
_cell.length_c   1.000
_cell.angle_alpha   90.00
_cell.angle_beta   90.00
_cell.angle_gamma   90.00
#
_symmetry.space_group_name_H-M   'P 1'
#
loop_
_entity.id
_entity.type
_entity.pdbx_description
1 polymer ?
#
loop_
_entity_poly.entity_id
_entity_poly.type
_entity_poly.pdbx_seq_one_letter_code
_entity_poly.pdbx_strand_id
1 'polypeptide(L)'
;MPKCNVTFPVPLPDDPNKWEGWNNYKSPNFYERLCLDPRANPSNELIEERCRELLRWWQKKLPLKNQPSNPLAQLLRTGLEESSRYLTQARVELLDPQRRREMDDELAAQEHEEAVAEFQKYLAFAIADGTLTAEEEKNLMRFGAEHGLTKPQMLSQIEAELEDSGAKRPEPVPSFSAAAPVPSQSSQSSNPQEEFLRMLRLSALDSFGMTDDQRDAFINMAESLGIEPGEAEDLVDLYLEEADAISQSQPALGAARDGSTRSAAQEAHIGGTAYAIPIEINVAAERGRYVNFQNSLGAEMLFIPSAEFVMGSDAFDASPNERPVVRVTVSRFYLSRHLITNAAYEKFDRSHVHKRMPGAGDRHPVVHVSSLDAIKFCQWLSTRERKKYRLPTEAEWEYAARGTDGRKYPWGNHEGRGDLANFADRNTVFAWSDREIDDGYAESSPVGAFPLGASPFGMEDMAGNVWEWCLDYYEDEAYRGAPKVNPRGPTAGTRRVYRGGSWKSRFNSLRATTRGSNVPSYSCNDLGFRIACECE
;
A
#
# COMPACT_ATOMS: atom_id res chain seq x y z
N MET A 1 -3.40 17.99 15.58
CA MET A 1 -4.06 16.74 16.06
C MET A 1 -3.66 16.37 17.48
N PRO A 2 -4.55 15.75 18.28
CA PRO A 2 -4.06 15.04 19.46
C PRO A 2 -3.00 14.07 18.97
N LYS A 3 -1.91 13.89 19.74
CA LYS A 3 -1.07 12.70 19.60
C LYS A 3 -2.00 11.52 19.36
N CYS A 4 -1.65 10.62 18.45
CA CYS A 4 -2.32 9.33 18.36
C CYS A 4 -2.05 8.61 19.70
N ASN A 5 -2.77 9.03 20.75
CA ASN A 5 -2.60 8.62 22.15
C ASN A 5 -3.09 7.18 22.32
N VAL A 6 -3.77 6.68 21.30
CA VAL A 6 -4.13 5.29 21.16
C VAL A 6 -2.87 4.49 20.88
N THR A 7 -2.32 3.93 21.95
CA THR A 7 -1.23 2.99 21.87
C THR A 7 -1.75 1.68 21.28
N PHE A 8 -1.00 1.10 20.35
CA PHE A 8 -1.30 -0.23 19.82
C PHE A 8 -0.82 -1.31 20.80
N PRO A 9 -1.72 -2.06 21.46
CA PRO A 9 -1.33 -3.05 22.46
C PRO A 9 -0.86 -4.33 21.78
N VAL A 10 0.26 -4.88 22.27
CA VAL A 10 0.78 -6.17 21.83
C VAL A 10 0.88 -7.08 23.07
N PRO A 11 0.04 -8.13 23.19
CA PRO A 11 -1.02 -8.56 22.26
C PRO A 11 -2.30 -7.70 22.36
N LEU A 12 -3.09 -7.69 21.27
CA LEU A 12 -4.42 -7.07 21.26
C LEU A 12 -5.38 -7.74 22.27
N PRO A 13 -6.12 -6.97 23.09
CA PRO A 13 -7.04 -7.51 24.08
C PRO A 13 -8.14 -8.38 23.47
N ASP A 14 -8.56 -9.44 24.17
CA ASP A 14 -9.65 -10.30 23.69
C ASP A 14 -11.02 -9.63 23.68
N ASP A 15 -11.22 -8.64 24.56
CA ASP A 15 -12.41 -7.80 24.68
C ASP A 15 -12.12 -6.44 24.04
N PRO A 16 -12.84 -6.08 22.95
CA PRO A 16 -12.59 -4.84 22.22
C PRO A 16 -12.79 -3.57 23.05
N ASN A 17 -13.68 -3.61 24.04
CA ASN A 17 -13.96 -2.44 24.88
C ASN A 17 -12.79 -2.10 25.83
N LYS A 18 -11.83 -3.01 25.99
CA LYS A 18 -10.60 -2.79 26.78
C LYS A 18 -9.50 -2.09 25.98
N TRP A 19 -9.75 -1.80 24.70
CA TRP A 19 -8.83 -1.09 23.85
C TRP A 19 -9.50 0.13 23.23
N GLU A 20 -9.02 1.32 23.58
CA GLU A 20 -9.57 2.59 23.08
C GLU A 20 -9.50 2.71 21.54
N GLY A 21 -8.52 2.05 20.91
CA GLY A 21 -8.37 2.03 19.45
C GLY A 21 -9.47 1.29 18.70
N TRP A 22 -10.29 0.52 19.40
CA TRP A 22 -11.45 -0.15 18.81
C TRP A 22 -12.39 0.82 18.08
N ASN A 23 -12.63 2.01 18.63
CA ASN A 23 -13.52 3.00 18.03
C ASN A 23 -12.90 3.68 16.80
N ASN A 24 -11.57 3.79 16.78
CA ASN A 24 -10.82 4.48 15.74
C ASN A 24 -10.64 3.63 14.48
N TYR A 25 -10.93 2.34 14.56
CA TYR A 25 -10.93 1.44 13.41
C TYR A 25 -11.88 1.89 12.28
N LYS A 26 -12.95 2.64 12.61
CA LYS A 26 -13.88 3.22 11.64
C LYS A 26 -13.55 4.66 11.24
N SER A 27 -12.45 5.21 11.75
CA SER A 27 -12.05 6.59 11.47
C SER A 27 -11.87 6.79 9.97
N PRO A 28 -12.23 7.95 9.39
CA PRO A 28 -11.82 8.28 8.03
C PRO A 28 -10.30 8.38 7.88
N ASN A 29 -9.56 8.66 8.96
CA ASN A 29 -8.10 8.76 8.97
C ASN A 29 -7.43 7.37 9.05
N PHE A 30 -6.63 7.02 8.04
CA PHE A 30 -5.97 5.70 7.97
C PHE A 30 -4.89 5.50 9.04
N TYR A 31 -4.22 6.57 9.48
CA TYR A 31 -3.23 6.50 10.56
C TYR A 31 -3.91 6.14 11.88
N GLU A 32 -5.06 6.74 12.17
CA GLU A 32 -5.85 6.40 13.37
C GLU A 32 -6.35 4.95 13.34
N ARG A 33 -6.78 4.45 12.16
CA ARG A 33 -7.20 3.04 12.01
C ARG A 33 -6.10 2.06 12.39
N LEU A 34 -4.85 2.39 12.06
CA LEU A 34 -3.68 1.57 12.34
C LEU A 34 -2.97 1.94 13.64
N CYS A 35 -3.48 2.95 14.36
CA CYS A 35 -2.85 3.53 15.55
C CYS A 35 -1.38 3.91 15.29
N LEU A 36 -1.17 4.54 14.14
CA LEU A 36 0.11 5.09 13.71
C LEU A 36 0.11 6.60 13.94
N ASP A 37 1.29 7.14 14.21
CA ASP A 37 1.52 8.57 14.21
C ASP A 37 2.05 8.98 12.82
N PRO A 38 1.34 9.82 12.04
CA PRO A 38 1.84 10.28 10.75
C PRO A 38 3.18 11.02 10.89
N ARG A 39 3.40 11.74 12.00
CA ARG A 39 4.62 12.51 12.25
C ARG A 39 5.84 11.63 12.49
N ALA A 40 5.63 10.38 12.91
CA ALA A 40 6.69 9.40 13.08
C ALA A 40 7.17 8.78 11.76
N ASN A 41 6.56 9.17 10.63
CA ASN A 41 6.86 8.66 9.29
C ASN A 41 6.97 7.12 9.26
N PRO A 42 5.90 6.39 9.59
CA PRO A 42 5.94 4.95 9.81
C PRO A 42 6.48 4.21 8.57
N SER A 43 7.36 3.22 8.76
CA SER A 43 7.89 2.45 7.64
C SER A 43 6.79 1.61 6.97
N ASN A 44 7.00 1.21 5.71
CA ASN A 44 6.08 0.32 5.01
C ASN A 44 5.91 -1.00 5.76
N GLU A 45 6.98 -1.53 6.33
CA GLU A 45 6.97 -2.74 7.16
C GLU A 45 6.08 -2.56 8.39
N LEU A 46 6.16 -1.41 9.07
CA LEU A 46 5.35 -1.11 10.24
C LEU A 46 3.87 -0.97 9.88
N ILE A 47 3.54 -0.30 8.76
CA ILE A 47 2.17 -0.21 8.25
C ILE A 47 1.60 -1.60 7.97
N GLU A 48 2.38 -2.44 7.28
CA GLU A 48 1.98 -3.82 7.00
C GLU A 48 1.84 -4.65 8.28
N GLU A 49 2.75 -4.48 9.24
CA GLU A 49 2.70 -5.15 10.53
C GLU A 49 1.42 -4.79 11.30
N ARG A 50 1.09 -3.49 11.43
CA ARG A 50 -0.15 -3.07 12.12
C ARG A 50 -1.40 -3.59 11.45
N CYS A 51 -1.46 -3.54 10.12
CA CYS A 51 -2.57 -4.14 9.38
C CYS A 51 -2.67 -5.65 9.68
N ARG A 52 -1.53 -6.36 9.69
CA ARG A 52 -1.45 -7.80 9.96
C ARG A 52 -1.86 -8.17 11.38
N GLU A 53 -1.39 -7.44 12.38
CA GLU A 53 -1.74 -7.69 13.78
C GLU A 53 -3.24 -7.52 14.02
N LEU A 54 -3.83 -6.42 13.51
CA LEU A 54 -5.28 -6.19 13.62
C LEU A 54 -6.07 -7.26 12.90
N LEU A 55 -5.67 -7.64 11.69
CA LEU A 55 -6.37 -8.66 10.93
C LEU A 55 -6.28 -10.03 11.53
N ARG A 56 -5.11 -10.44 12.04
CA ARG A 56 -4.97 -11.70 12.78
C ARG A 56 -5.89 -11.71 13.99
N TRP A 57 -5.99 -10.59 14.70
CA TRP A 57 -6.91 -10.46 15.81
C TRP A 57 -8.37 -10.60 15.37
N TRP A 58 -8.78 -9.99 14.25
CA TRP A 58 -10.12 -10.18 13.67
C TRP A 58 -10.37 -11.62 13.19
N GLN A 59 -9.39 -12.25 12.55
CA GLN A 59 -9.48 -13.62 12.05
C GLN A 59 -9.66 -14.62 13.19
N LYS A 60 -8.97 -14.43 14.32
CA LYS A 60 -9.21 -15.22 15.54
C LYS A 60 -10.64 -15.14 16.05
N LYS A 61 -11.37 -14.08 15.72
CA LYS A 61 -12.76 -13.85 16.13
C LYS A 61 -13.79 -14.23 15.05
N LEU A 62 -13.37 -14.56 13.82
CA LEU A 62 -14.26 -15.01 12.74
C LEU A 62 -15.10 -16.26 13.09
N PRO A 63 -14.57 -17.28 13.81
CA PRO A 63 -15.38 -18.44 14.24
C PRO A 63 -16.57 -18.07 15.13
N LEU A 64 -16.48 -16.94 15.86
CA LEU A 64 -17.56 -16.45 16.71
C LEU A 64 -18.73 -15.89 15.90
N LYS A 65 -18.48 -15.43 14.66
CA LYS A 65 -19.52 -14.85 13.80
C LYS A 65 -20.69 -15.82 13.54
N ASN A 66 -20.39 -17.12 13.49
CA ASN A 66 -21.37 -18.18 13.26
C ASN A 66 -22.10 -18.63 14.55
N GLN A 67 -21.84 -17.98 15.69
CA GLN A 67 -22.49 -18.23 16.98
C GLN A 67 -23.33 -17.00 17.38
N PRO A 68 -24.54 -16.81 16.83
CA PRO A 68 -25.32 -15.59 17.03
C PRO A 68 -25.79 -15.37 18.48
N SER A 69 -25.74 -16.39 19.33
CA SER A 69 -26.01 -16.33 20.77
C SER A 69 -24.81 -15.85 21.60
N ASN A 70 -23.61 -15.74 21.01
CA ASN A 70 -22.42 -15.31 21.72
C ASN A 70 -22.39 -13.76 21.84
N PRO A 71 -22.35 -13.18 23.06
CA PRO A 71 -22.33 -11.72 23.25
C PRO A 71 -21.17 -11.02 22.55
N LEU A 72 -19.99 -11.65 22.50
CA LEU A 72 -18.83 -11.12 21.79
C LEU A 72 -19.06 -11.13 20.27
N ALA A 73 -19.73 -12.15 19.75
CA ALA A 73 -20.10 -12.21 18.33
C ALA A 73 -21.12 -11.14 17.93
N GLN A 74 -22.04 -10.78 18.85
CA GLN A 74 -23.01 -9.70 18.62
C GLN A 74 -22.30 -8.33 18.60
N LEU A 75 -21.38 -8.12 19.54
CA LEU A 75 -20.58 -6.90 19.62
C LEU A 75 -19.65 -6.72 18.40
N LEU A 76 -19.01 -7.81 17.98
CA LEU A 76 -18.08 -7.81 16.85
C LEU A 76 -18.77 -7.87 15.49
N ARG A 77 -20.10 -8.07 15.41
CA ARG A 77 -20.78 -8.45 14.16
C ARG A 77 -20.50 -7.46 13.04
N THR A 78 -20.83 -6.19 13.20
CA THR A 78 -20.57 -5.15 12.18
C THR A 78 -19.08 -4.95 11.93
N GLY A 79 -18.27 -5.08 12.98
CA GLY A 79 -16.82 -4.91 12.90
C GLY A 79 -16.13 -6.01 12.10
N LEU A 80 -16.52 -7.28 12.26
CA LEU A 80 -15.99 -8.44 11.53
C LEU A 80 -16.35 -8.43 10.04
N GLU A 81 -17.36 -7.67 9.65
CA GLU A 81 -17.75 -7.53 8.25
C GLU A 81 -16.99 -6.43 7.54
N GLU A 82 -16.72 -5.34 8.25
CA GLU A 82 -16.04 -4.18 7.69
C GLU A 82 -14.52 -4.23 7.94
N SER A 83 -14.06 -5.05 8.90
CA SER A 83 -12.67 -5.22 9.36
C SER A 83 -11.69 -5.33 8.21
N SER A 84 -11.97 -6.26 7.32
CA SER A 84 -11.14 -6.50 6.15
C SER A 84 -11.11 -5.31 5.22
N ARG A 85 -12.28 -4.73 4.94
CA ARG A 85 -12.41 -3.59 4.04
C ARG A 85 -11.60 -2.39 4.49
N TYR A 86 -11.75 -1.92 5.74
CA TYR A 86 -11.01 -0.71 6.15
C TYR A 86 -9.52 -0.96 6.36
N LEU A 87 -9.09 -2.20 6.66
CA LEU A 87 -7.66 -2.53 6.79
C LEU A 87 -7.00 -2.71 5.42
N THR A 88 -7.67 -3.31 4.43
CA THR A 88 -7.20 -3.27 3.03
C THR A 88 -7.12 -1.84 2.55
N GLN A 89 -8.13 -1.02 2.81
CA GLN A 89 -8.12 0.37 2.39
C GLN A 89 -6.95 1.11 3.01
N ALA A 90 -6.79 1.07 4.34
CA ALA A 90 -5.68 1.72 5.03
C ALA A 90 -4.33 1.24 4.49
N ARG A 91 -4.18 -0.06 4.23
CA ARG A 91 -2.97 -0.63 3.62
C ARG A 91 -2.71 -0.07 2.23
N VAL A 92 -3.70 -0.07 1.34
CA VAL A 92 -3.54 0.39 -0.05
C VAL A 92 -3.19 1.88 -0.08
N GLU A 93 -3.85 2.68 0.76
CA GLU A 93 -3.68 4.13 0.77
C GLU A 93 -2.33 4.53 1.40
N LEU A 94 -1.88 3.86 2.45
CA LEU A 94 -0.62 4.21 3.14
C LEU A 94 0.63 3.56 2.53
N LEU A 95 0.50 2.49 1.75
CA LEU A 95 1.65 1.87 1.05
C LEU A 95 1.94 2.48 -0.33
N ASP A 96 1.00 3.26 -0.89
CA ASP A 96 1.25 4.03 -2.10
C ASP A 96 1.94 5.35 -1.72
N PRO A 97 3.19 5.59 -2.18
CA PRO A 97 3.95 6.79 -1.77
C PRO A 97 3.26 8.10 -2.16
N GLN A 98 2.54 8.13 -3.28
CA GLN A 98 1.87 9.33 -3.73
C GLN A 98 0.64 9.59 -2.86
N ARG A 99 -0.19 8.58 -2.62
CA ARG A 99 -1.39 8.71 -1.77
C ARG A 99 -1.06 9.00 -0.32
N ARG A 100 0.01 8.37 0.18
CA ARG A 100 0.55 8.66 1.52
C ARG A 100 0.96 10.13 1.62
N ARG A 101 1.69 10.64 0.62
CA ARG A 101 2.08 12.04 0.59
C ARG A 101 0.87 12.98 0.50
N GLU A 102 -0.10 12.69 -0.36
CA GLU A 102 -1.34 13.47 -0.48
C GLU A 102 -2.08 13.50 0.87
N MET A 103 -2.16 12.37 1.58
CA MET A 103 -2.74 12.28 2.92
C MET A 103 -1.95 13.09 3.94
N ASP A 104 -0.62 12.98 3.94
CA ASP A 104 0.26 13.72 4.86
C ASP A 104 0.13 15.24 4.61
N ASP A 105 0.05 15.66 3.35
CA ASP A 105 -0.16 17.05 2.94
C ASP A 105 -1.56 17.54 3.38
N GLU A 106 -2.61 16.74 3.21
CA GLU A 106 -3.97 17.05 3.68
C GLU A 106 -4.03 17.18 5.22
N LEU A 107 -3.37 16.27 5.94
CA LEU A 107 -3.29 16.31 7.40
C LEU A 107 -2.50 17.53 7.86
N ALA A 108 -1.36 17.84 7.22
CA ALA A 108 -0.58 19.02 7.52
C ALA A 108 -1.36 20.32 7.24
N ALA A 109 -2.15 20.35 6.15
CA ALA A 109 -3.02 21.48 5.84
C ALA A 109 -4.12 21.66 6.89
N GLN A 110 -4.78 20.58 7.32
CA GLN A 110 -5.76 20.62 8.41
C GLN A 110 -5.14 21.08 9.72
N GLU A 111 -3.95 20.58 10.08
CA GLU A 111 -3.24 21.04 11.28
C GLU A 111 -2.84 22.51 11.20
N HIS A 112 -2.44 22.98 10.02
CA HIS A 112 -2.15 24.38 9.79
C HIS A 112 -3.40 25.25 9.97
N GLU A 113 -4.53 24.84 9.40
CA GLU A 113 -5.82 25.53 9.57
C GLU A 113 -6.27 25.54 11.03
N GLU A 114 -6.13 24.43 11.76
CA GLU A 114 -6.41 24.34 13.19
C GLU A 114 -5.49 25.27 14.01
N ALA A 115 -4.19 25.27 13.74
CA ALA A 115 -3.22 26.14 14.40
C ALA A 115 -3.52 27.62 14.16
N VAL A 116 -3.90 27.99 12.93
CA VAL A 116 -4.37 29.34 12.60
C VAL A 116 -5.63 29.67 13.40
N ALA A 117 -6.62 28.78 13.41
CA ALA A 117 -7.87 29.01 14.13
C ALA A 117 -7.67 29.11 15.66
N GLU A 118 -6.74 28.35 16.24
CA GLU A 118 -6.40 28.40 17.65
C GLU A 118 -5.61 29.67 17.99
N PHE A 119 -4.65 30.05 17.14
CA PHE A 119 -3.94 31.32 17.24
C PHE A 119 -4.91 32.51 17.19
N GLN A 120 -5.88 32.48 16.28
CA GLN A 120 -6.93 33.51 16.20
C GLN A 120 -7.75 33.59 17.48
N LYS A 121 -8.13 32.46 18.09
CA LYS A 121 -8.83 32.45 19.38
C LYS A 121 -7.97 33.06 20.50
N TYR A 122 -6.69 32.71 20.55
CA TYR A 122 -5.76 33.24 21.55
C TYR A 122 -5.48 34.74 21.34
N LEU A 123 -5.40 35.17 20.08
CA LEU A 123 -5.26 36.56 19.69
C LEU A 123 -6.49 37.37 20.10
N ALA A 124 -7.69 36.89 19.78
CA ALA A 124 -8.95 37.51 20.18
C ALA A 124 -9.07 37.63 21.72
N PHE A 125 -8.58 36.63 22.46
CA PHE A 125 -8.52 36.68 23.92
C PHE A 125 -7.49 37.72 24.41
N ALA A 126 -6.30 37.77 23.82
CA ALA A 126 -5.23 38.69 24.21
C ALA A 126 -5.59 40.16 23.96
N ILE A 127 -6.41 40.46 22.95
CA ILE A 127 -6.86 41.83 22.64
C ILE A 127 -8.22 42.18 23.25
N ALA A 128 -8.82 41.29 24.06
CA ALA A 128 -10.16 41.47 24.61
C ALA A 128 -10.32 42.78 25.42
N ASP A 129 -9.24 43.23 26.07
CA ASP A 129 -9.19 44.48 26.84
C ASP A 129 -8.87 45.72 25.99
N GLY A 130 -8.79 45.58 24.66
CA GLY A 130 -8.56 46.67 23.70
C GLY A 130 -7.09 47.13 23.58
N THR A 131 -6.16 46.45 24.24
CA THR A 131 -4.72 46.71 24.13
C THR A 131 -3.94 45.42 24.03
N LEU A 132 -2.93 45.37 23.15
CA LEU A 132 -1.99 44.24 23.05
C LEU A 132 -0.66 44.63 23.69
N THR A 133 -0.34 44.07 24.85
CA THR A 133 0.93 44.35 25.53
C THR A 133 2.10 43.62 24.88
N ALA A 134 3.32 44.12 25.08
CA ALA A 134 4.53 43.48 24.54
C ALA A 134 4.74 42.05 25.06
N GLU A 135 4.28 41.73 26.27
CA GLU A 135 4.37 40.39 26.84
C GLU A 135 3.30 39.46 26.26
N GLU A 136 2.08 39.94 26.02
CA GLU A 136 1.03 39.17 25.32
C GLU A 136 1.41 38.90 23.87
N GLU A 137 1.96 39.90 23.16
CA GLU A 137 2.48 39.72 21.80
C GLU A 137 3.61 38.69 21.79
N LYS A 138 4.54 38.74 22.74
CA LYS A 138 5.59 37.72 22.89
C LYS A 138 5.02 36.32 23.17
N ASN A 139 4.00 36.22 24.01
CA ASN A 139 3.32 34.95 24.31
C ASN A 139 2.54 34.42 23.11
N LEU A 140 1.89 35.28 22.33
CA LEU A 140 1.25 34.95 21.04
C LEU A 140 2.27 34.42 20.04
N MET A 141 3.40 35.12 19.88
CA MET A 141 4.47 34.70 18.96
C MET A 141 5.08 33.36 19.38
N ARG A 142 5.23 33.13 20.69
CA ARG A 142 5.65 31.84 21.22
C ARG A 142 4.60 30.75 20.96
N PHE A 143 3.34 31.03 21.25
CA PHE A 143 2.22 30.12 21.04
C PHE A 143 2.10 29.70 19.58
N GLY A 144 2.09 30.66 18.64
CA GLY A 144 2.00 30.35 17.22
C GLY A 144 3.26 29.63 16.68
N ALA A 145 4.46 29.95 17.19
CA ALA A 145 5.67 29.19 16.86
C ALA A 145 5.60 27.74 17.37
N GLU A 146 5.07 27.50 18.58
CA GLU A 146 4.84 26.16 19.14
C GLU A 146 3.80 25.36 18.33
N HIS A 147 2.91 26.03 17.58
CA HIS A 147 1.89 25.42 16.71
C HIS A 147 2.26 25.46 15.21
N GLY A 148 3.52 25.75 14.86
CA GLY A 148 4.02 25.66 13.48
C GLY A 148 3.66 26.84 12.57
N LEU A 149 3.20 27.96 13.11
CA LEU A 149 2.98 29.20 12.35
C LEU A 149 4.30 29.94 12.12
N THR A 150 4.49 30.45 10.91
CA THR A 150 5.68 31.24 10.61
C THR A 150 5.57 32.65 11.16
N LYS A 151 6.71 33.27 11.49
CA LYS A 151 6.78 34.64 12.00
C LYS A 151 6.03 35.66 11.11
N PRO A 152 6.15 35.64 9.77
CA PRO A 152 5.40 36.54 8.90
C PRO A 152 3.88 36.31 8.95
N GLN A 153 3.42 35.06 9.02
CA GLN A 153 2.00 34.73 9.13
C GLN A 153 1.40 35.26 10.44
N MET A 154 2.08 35.03 11.56
CA MET A 154 1.63 35.52 12.87
C MET A 154 1.55 37.04 12.89
N LEU A 155 2.57 37.74 12.38
CA LEU A 155 2.57 39.21 12.33
C LEU A 155 1.44 39.74 11.44
N SER A 156 1.24 39.15 10.27
CA SER A 156 0.15 39.53 9.37
C SER A 156 -1.23 39.34 10.00
N GLN A 157 -1.43 38.27 10.78
CA GLN A 157 -2.70 38.03 11.49
C GLN A 157 -2.90 39.00 12.66
N ILE A 158 -1.85 39.29 13.42
CA ILE A 158 -1.88 40.28 14.51
C ILE A 158 -2.24 41.67 13.94
N GLU A 159 -1.58 42.08 12.86
CA GLU A 159 -1.84 43.39 12.24
C GLU A 159 -3.27 43.50 11.70
N ALA A 160 -3.76 42.47 11.00
CA ALA A 160 -5.13 42.43 10.49
C ALA A 160 -6.18 42.51 11.62
N GLU A 161 -5.97 41.78 12.72
CA GLU A 161 -6.91 41.76 13.85
C GLU A 161 -6.88 43.07 14.66
N LEU A 162 -5.71 43.71 14.81
CA LEU A 162 -5.60 45.04 15.43
C LEU A 162 -6.30 46.11 14.59
N GLU A 163 -6.28 45.99 13.26
CA GLU A 163 -7.00 46.88 12.34
C GLU A 163 -8.52 46.68 12.44
N ASP A 164 -9.00 45.43 12.53
CA ASP A 164 -10.43 45.10 12.63
C ASP A 164 -11.04 45.43 14.01
N SER A 165 -10.32 45.07 15.10
CA SER A 165 -10.78 45.28 16.48
C SER A 165 -10.59 46.71 17.00
N GLY A 166 -9.69 47.49 16.38
CA GLY A 166 -9.31 48.83 16.84
C GLY A 166 -8.42 48.85 18.10
N ALA A 167 -7.91 47.69 18.53
CA ALA A 167 -7.01 47.57 19.67
C ALA A 167 -5.63 48.22 19.38
N LYS A 168 -4.95 48.71 20.42
CA LYS A 168 -3.69 49.47 20.28
C LYS A 168 -2.54 48.85 21.05
N ARG A 169 -1.33 48.91 20.46
CA ARG A 169 -0.07 48.63 21.17
C ARG A 169 0.28 49.84 22.06
N PRO A 170 0.52 49.66 23.37
CA PRO A 170 0.90 50.77 24.26
C PRO A 170 2.30 51.31 23.89
N GLU A 171 2.50 52.63 24.01
CA GLU A 171 3.78 53.27 23.70
C GLU A 171 4.89 52.86 24.70
N PRO A 172 6.13 52.65 24.23
CA PRO A 172 7.22 52.17 25.07
C PRO A 172 7.62 53.19 26.14
N VAL A 173 7.61 52.75 27.39
CA VAL A 173 8.13 53.52 28.55
C VAL A 173 9.66 53.36 28.60
N PRO A 174 10.46 54.43 28.77
CA PRO A 174 11.92 54.33 28.74
C PRO A 174 12.49 53.54 29.93
N SER A 175 13.43 52.64 29.63
CA SER A 175 14.16 51.79 30.58
C SER A 175 15.27 52.56 31.31
N PHE A 176 15.38 52.33 32.62
CA PHE A 176 16.47 52.87 33.46
C PHE A 176 17.70 51.93 33.48
N SER A 177 18.86 52.60 33.56
CA SER A 177 20.25 52.14 33.42
C SER A 177 20.72 50.97 34.31
N ALA A 178 21.59 50.15 33.72
CA ALA A 178 22.39 49.08 34.30
C ALA A 178 23.54 49.58 35.22
N ALA A 179 24.06 48.70 36.06
CA ALA A 179 25.26 48.89 36.90
C ALA A 179 26.35 47.82 36.61
N ALA A 180 27.51 48.35 36.23
CA ALA A 180 28.93 47.92 36.28
C ALA A 180 29.40 46.43 36.18
N PRO A 181 30.45 46.15 35.38
CA PRO A 181 31.18 44.87 35.27
C PRO A 181 32.49 44.82 36.07
N VAL A 182 33.07 43.61 36.23
CA VAL A 182 34.44 43.36 36.75
C VAL A 182 35.24 42.52 35.72
N PRO A 183 36.56 42.76 35.51
CA PRO A 183 37.23 42.39 34.27
C PRO A 183 38.24 41.23 34.34
N SER A 184 38.42 40.63 33.15
CA SER A 184 39.64 40.12 32.48
C SER A 184 40.52 39.06 33.16
N GLN A 185 40.72 37.94 32.46
CA GLN A 185 42.05 37.56 31.94
C GLN A 185 41.96 36.98 30.53
N SER A 186 42.96 37.33 29.74
CA SER A 186 43.15 37.10 28.30
C SER A 186 43.99 35.87 28.00
N SER A 187 43.96 35.48 26.71
CA SER A 187 44.88 34.60 25.96
C SER A 187 44.57 33.09 26.09
N GLN A 188 44.42 32.30 25.03
CA GLN A 188 44.93 32.41 23.66
C GLN A 188 43.85 31.97 22.65
N SER A 189 43.74 32.70 21.53
CA SER A 189 42.96 32.26 20.37
C SER A 189 43.71 31.15 19.65
N SER A 190 43.24 29.92 19.80
CA SER A 190 43.42 28.85 18.81
C SER A 190 42.02 28.53 18.31
N ASN A 191 41.74 28.77 17.03
CA ASN A 191 40.46 28.41 16.43
C ASN A 191 40.23 26.90 16.64
N PRO A 192 39.17 26.45 17.34
CA PRO A 192 38.93 25.03 17.64
C PRO A 192 38.94 24.14 16.39
N GLN A 193 38.43 24.66 15.28
CA GLN A 193 38.43 23.99 13.98
C GLN A 193 39.84 23.83 13.39
N GLU A 194 40.72 24.83 13.55
CA GLU A 194 42.11 24.75 13.07
C GLU A 194 42.95 23.78 13.91
N GLU A 195 42.72 23.71 15.22
CA GLU A 195 43.41 22.75 16.09
C GLU A 195 42.91 21.32 15.80
N PHE A 196 41.61 21.13 15.52
CA PHE A 196 41.05 19.85 15.08
C PHE A 196 41.64 19.39 13.74
N LEU A 197 41.67 20.26 12.72
CA LEU A 197 42.29 19.94 11.42
C LEU A 197 43.80 19.68 11.55
N ARG A 198 44.48 20.33 12.50
CA ARG A 198 45.90 20.06 12.80
C ARG A 198 46.10 18.67 13.41
N MET A 199 45.22 18.23 14.31
CA MET A 199 45.27 16.87 14.88
C MET A 199 44.99 15.80 13.82
N LEU A 200 44.03 16.03 12.93
CA LEU A 200 43.76 15.15 11.78
C LEU A 200 45.00 15.04 10.88
N ARG A 201 45.61 16.17 10.51
CA ARG A 201 46.84 16.19 9.68
C ARG A 201 48.05 15.51 10.33
N LEU A 202 48.14 15.50 11.67
CA LEU A 202 49.20 14.80 12.41
C LEU A 202 49.01 13.27 12.42
N SER A 203 47.79 12.78 12.17
CA SER A 203 47.50 11.34 12.12
C SER A 203 47.99 10.67 10.84
N ALA A 204 48.12 11.44 9.75
CA ALA A 204 48.54 10.99 8.42
C ALA A 204 47.70 9.81 7.86
N LEU A 205 46.43 9.73 8.24
CA LEU A 205 45.49 8.71 7.76
C LEU A 205 44.83 9.15 6.46
N ASP A 206 44.68 8.22 5.51
CA ASP A 206 43.91 8.38 4.27
C ASP A 206 42.57 7.62 4.37
N SER A 207 41.72 7.72 3.33
CA SER A 207 40.39 7.07 3.35
C SER A 207 40.44 5.55 3.44
N PHE A 208 41.57 4.93 3.08
CA PHE A 208 41.80 3.49 3.20
C PHE A 208 42.37 3.08 4.56
N GLY A 209 42.98 4.00 5.30
CA GLY A 209 43.62 3.76 6.59
C GLY A 209 42.76 4.07 7.83
N MET A 210 41.69 4.88 7.68
CA MET A 210 40.85 5.30 8.80
C MET A 210 39.70 4.30 9.06
N THR A 211 39.74 3.61 10.20
CA THR A 211 38.66 2.68 10.61
C THR A 211 37.50 3.40 11.29
N ASP A 212 36.30 2.82 11.31
CA ASP A 212 35.12 3.40 11.96
C ASP A 212 35.37 3.77 13.45
N ASP A 213 36.05 2.90 14.20
CA ASP A 213 36.42 3.17 15.61
C ASP A 213 37.37 4.39 15.77
N GLN A 214 38.20 4.66 14.75
CA GLN A 214 39.10 5.82 14.74
C GLN A 214 38.35 7.09 14.37
N ARG A 215 37.37 6.99 13.46
CA ARG A 215 36.44 8.09 13.13
C ARG A 215 35.67 8.53 14.37
N ASP A 216 35.10 7.59 15.12
CA ASP A 216 34.39 7.89 16.36
C ASP A 216 35.31 8.51 17.41
N ALA A 217 36.57 8.06 17.51
CA ALA A 217 37.53 8.65 18.44
C ALA A 217 37.85 10.11 18.10
N PHE A 218 37.98 10.46 16.81
CA PHE A 218 38.19 11.86 16.39
C PHE A 218 36.95 12.73 16.60
N ILE A 219 35.75 12.22 16.35
CA ILE A 219 34.49 12.95 16.60
C ILE A 219 34.36 13.27 18.09
N ASN A 220 34.61 12.29 18.97
CA ASN A 220 34.62 12.52 20.42
C ASN A 220 35.69 13.54 20.87
N MET A 221 36.85 13.57 20.21
CA MET A 221 37.88 14.60 20.46
C MET A 221 37.43 15.99 19.98
N ALA A 222 36.71 16.08 18.86
CA ALA A 222 36.15 17.33 18.33
C ALA A 222 35.08 17.91 19.27
N GLU A 223 34.20 17.07 19.82
CA GLU A 223 33.23 17.46 20.84
C GLU A 223 33.91 18.05 22.08
N SER A 224 35.05 17.47 22.51
CA SER A 224 35.82 17.99 23.65
C SER A 224 36.45 19.37 23.38
N LEU A 225 36.61 19.75 22.10
CA LEU A 225 37.03 21.07 21.64
C LEU A 225 35.86 22.02 21.40
N GLY A 226 34.61 21.56 21.59
CA GLY A 226 33.39 22.36 21.43
C GLY A 226 32.86 22.44 20.01
N ILE A 227 33.21 21.48 19.13
CA ILE A 227 32.66 21.35 17.78
C ILE A 227 31.45 20.42 17.84
N GLU A 228 30.33 20.80 17.20
CA GLU A 228 29.14 19.96 17.14
C GLU A 228 29.41 18.70 16.31
N PRO A 229 28.82 17.53 16.65
CA PRO A 229 29.18 16.25 16.02
C PRO A 229 29.04 16.24 14.50
N GLY A 230 27.98 16.85 13.97
CA GLY A 230 27.77 16.96 12.51
C GLY A 230 28.80 17.87 11.82
N GLU A 231 29.28 18.91 12.50
CA GLU A 231 30.34 19.78 11.97
C GLU A 231 31.71 19.08 12.02
N ALA A 232 31.93 18.22 13.01
CA ALA A 232 33.13 17.38 13.10
C ALA A 232 33.17 16.32 11.98
N GLU A 233 32.03 15.72 11.63
CA GLU A 233 31.90 14.78 10.51
C GLU A 233 32.25 15.45 9.17
N ASP A 234 31.69 16.63 8.90
CA ASP A 234 31.98 17.40 7.68
C ASP A 234 33.47 17.75 7.55
N LEU A 235 34.13 18.09 8.67
CA LEU A 235 35.56 18.41 8.70
C LEU A 235 36.46 17.18 8.48
N VAL A 236 36.04 16.00 8.95
CA VAL A 236 36.74 14.72 8.70
C VAL A 236 36.63 14.34 7.22
N ASP A 237 35.45 14.46 6.63
CA ASP A 237 35.23 14.14 5.21
C ASP A 237 36.04 15.09 4.30
N LEU A 238 36.05 16.39 4.61
CA LEU A 238 36.85 17.38 3.89
C LEU A 238 38.36 17.07 3.97
N TYR A 239 38.85 16.60 5.13
CA TYR A 239 40.26 16.19 5.29
C TYR A 239 40.60 14.95 4.46
N LEU A 240 39.73 13.94 4.45
CA LEU A 240 39.95 12.70 3.69
C LEU A 240 39.94 12.95 2.18
N GLU A 241 39.05 13.82 1.70
CA GLU A 241 39.05 14.26 0.30
C GLU A 241 40.35 15.00 -0.09
N GLU A 242 40.87 15.86 0.80
CA GLU A 242 42.14 16.57 0.60
C GLU A 242 43.35 15.60 0.62
N ALA A 243 43.33 14.58 1.49
CA ALA A 243 44.38 13.57 1.60
C ALA A 243 44.43 12.62 0.37
N ASP A 244 43.28 12.20 -0.13
CA ASP A 244 43.18 11.33 -1.31
C ASP A 244 43.61 12.05 -2.60
N ALA A 245 43.35 13.36 -2.71
CA ALA A 245 43.79 14.17 -3.84
C ALA A 245 45.34 14.30 -3.91
N ILE A 246 46.03 14.28 -2.77
CA ILE A 246 47.50 14.31 -2.70
C ILE A 246 48.09 12.98 -3.18
N SER A 247 47.46 11.85 -2.83
CA SER A 247 47.88 10.48 -3.19
C SER A 247 47.71 10.15 -4.67
N GLN A 248 46.80 10.82 -5.40
CA GLN A 248 46.51 10.56 -6.82
C GLN A 248 47.41 11.33 -7.82
N SER A 249 48.43 12.06 -7.34
CA SER A 249 49.32 12.89 -8.18
C SER A 249 50.73 12.30 -8.44
N GLN A 250 50.83 11.03 -8.85
CA GLN A 250 52.00 10.51 -9.60
C GLN A 250 51.58 9.48 -10.69
N PRO A 251 52.14 9.54 -11.93
CA PRO A 251 51.55 8.89 -13.11
C PRO A 251 52.15 7.52 -13.49
N ALA A 252 51.46 6.89 -14.47
CA ALA A 252 51.87 5.84 -15.43
C ALA A 252 51.54 4.36 -15.05
N LEU A 253 51.05 3.45 -15.91
CA LEU A 253 50.90 3.39 -17.37
C LEU A 253 50.16 2.07 -17.74
N GLY A 254 49.34 2.07 -18.81
CA GLY A 254 49.37 0.98 -19.81
C GLY A 254 48.13 0.10 -20.06
N ALA A 255 47.37 0.47 -21.10
CA ALA A 255 46.95 -0.33 -22.28
C ALA A 255 46.26 -1.72 -22.12
N ALA A 256 45.39 -2.21 -23.02
CA ALA A 256 44.58 -1.71 -24.13
C ALA A 256 43.72 -2.91 -24.61
N ARG A 257 42.50 -2.61 -25.10
CA ARG A 257 41.74 -3.24 -26.22
C ARG A 257 41.79 -4.76 -26.45
N ASP A 258 40.62 -5.39 -26.63
CA ASP A 258 40.16 -5.72 -27.99
C ASP A 258 38.65 -6.08 -28.06
N GLY A 259 38.03 -5.80 -29.19
CA GLY A 259 36.59 -6.04 -29.45
C GLY A 259 36.31 -7.30 -30.28
N SER A 260 35.02 -7.62 -30.48
CA SER A 260 34.51 -8.16 -31.75
C SER A 260 32.98 -8.28 -31.76
N THR A 261 32.42 -7.77 -32.85
CA THR A 261 31.03 -7.80 -33.36
C THR A 261 30.55 -9.19 -33.79
N ARG A 262 29.22 -9.42 -33.81
CA ARG A 262 28.56 -10.24 -34.87
C ARG A 262 27.06 -9.93 -35.05
N SER A 263 26.63 -10.23 -36.27
CA SER A 263 25.54 -9.64 -37.09
C SER A 263 24.14 -10.22 -36.87
N ALA A 264 23.16 -9.39 -37.26
CA ALA A 264 21.75 -9.69 -37.45
C ALA A 264 21.46 -10.62 -38.65
N ALA A 265 20.28 -11.26 -38.61
CA ALA A 265 19.57 -11.81 -39.77
C ALA A 265 18.06 -11.52 -39.62
N GLN A 266 17.49 -10.89 -40.64
CA GLN A 266 16.07 -10.58 -40.83
C GLN A 266 15.42 -11.68 -41.67
N GLU A 267 14.20 -12.10 -41.30
CA GLU A 267 13.27 -12.76 -42.21
C GLU A 267 11.92 -12.03 -42.19
N ALA A 268 11.36 -11.86 -43.40
CA ALA A 268 10.18 -11.08 -43.69
C ALA A 268 8.93 -11.98 -43.74
N HIS A 269 7.82 -11.50 -43.14
CA HIS A 269 6.48 -12.02 -43.44
C HIS A 269 5.53 -10.86 -43.76
N ILE A 270 4.88 -10.97 -44.92
CA ILE A 270 3.87 -10.05 -45.45
C ILE A 270 2.48 -10.53 -45.01
N GLY A 271 1.67 -9.60 -44.49
CA GLY A 271 0.26 -9.48 -44.92
C GLY A 271 -0.83 -9.62 -43.86
N GLY A 272 -1.30 -8.47 -43.34
CA GLY A 272 -2.68 -8.34 -42.86
C GLY A 272 -2.89 -7.68 -41.49
N THR A 273 -2.38 -6.47 -41.25
CA THR A 273 -2.75 -5.69 -40.06
C THR A 273 -4.09 -4.98 -40.27
N ALA A 274 -5.15 -5.48 -39.64
CA ALA A 274 -6.24 -4.61 -39.24
C ALA A 274 -5.64 -3.56 -38.30
N TYR A 275 -5.73 -2.28 -38.66
CA TYR A 275 -5.24 -1.19 -37.81
C TYR A 275 -6.04 -1.18 -36.51
N ALA A 276 -5.52 -1.84 -35.48
CA ALA A 276 -5.95 -1.64 -34.11
C ALA A 276 -5.63 -0.19 -33.77
N ILE A 277 -6.66 0.60 -33.47
CA ILE A 277 -6.47 1.95 -32.92
C ILE A 277 -5.61 1.78 -31.66
N PRO A 278 -4.46 2.47 -31.55
CA PRO A 278 -3.61 2.39 -30.37
C PRO A 278 -4.45 2.72 -29.13
N ILE A 279 -4.40 1.86 -28.12
CA ILE A 279 -5.00 2.18 -26.83
C ILE A 279 -4.17 3.30 -26.23
N GLU A 280 -4.78 4.47 -26.06
CA GLU A 280 -4.15 5.58 -25.36
C GLU A 280 -4.14 5.28 -23.87
N ILE A 281 -2.97 4.86 -23.36
CA ILE A 281 -2.79 4.53 -21.94
C ILE A 281 -2.51 5.83 -21.20
N ASN A 282 -3.52 6.31 -20.46
CA ASN A 282 -3.36 7.41 -19.52
C ASN A 282 -4.04 7.07 -18.20
N VAL A 283 -3.33 6.30 -17.38
CA VAL A 283 -3.82 5.76 -16.10
C VAL A 283 -4.35 6.87 -15.18
N ALA A 284 -3.66 8.02 -15.11
CA ALA A 284 -4.07 9.13 -14.26
C ALA A 284 -5.40 9.75 -14.73
N ALA A 285 -5.54 10.03 -16.03
CA ALA A 285 -6.79 10.57 -16.58
C ALA A 285 -7.94 9.55 -16.48
N GLU A 286 -7.65 8.27 -16.68
CA GLU A 286 -8.64 7.20 -16.55
C GLU A 286 -9.16 7.08 -15.11
N ARG A 287 -8.28 7.10 -14.10
CA ARG A 287 -8.66 7.04 -12.69
C ARG A 287 -9.50 8.24 -12.24
N GLY A 288 -9.28 9.41 -12.83
CA GLY A 288 -10.12 10.59 -12.57
C GLY A 288 -11.52 10.50 -13.21
N ARG A 289 -11.68 9.71 -14.28
CA ARG A 289 -12.94 9.58 -15.03
C ARG A 289 -13.81 8.40 -14.59
N TYR A 290 -13.18 7.28 -14.23
CA TYR A 290 -13.85 6.03 -13.92
C TYR A 290 -13.68 5.70 -12.44
N VAL A 291 -14.76 5.87 -11.68
CA VAL A 291 -14.79 5.60 -10.24
C VAL A 291 -15.36 4.23 -9.94
N ASN A 292 -14.89 3.61 -8.86
CA ASN A 292 -15.46 2.38 -8.33
C ASN A 292 -16.97 2.56 -8.08
N PHE A 293 -17.76 1.50 -8.30
CA PHE A 293 -19.20 1.55 -8.05
C PHE A 293 -19.69 0.27 -7.39
N GLN A 294 -20.87 0.33 -6.76
CA GLN A 294 -21.54 -0.85 -6.22
C GLN A 294 -22.73 -1.21 -7.12
N ASN A 295 -22.84 -2.48 -7.52
CA ASN A 295 -23.95 -2.93 -8.37
C ASN A 295 -25.22 -3.24 -7.54
N SER A 296 -26.33 -3.59 -8.20
CA SER A 296 -27.62 -3.88 -7.54
C SER A 296 -27.61 -5.15 -6.68
N LEU A 297 -26.56 -5.97 -6.79
CA LEU A 297 -26.36 -7.15 -5.94
C LEU A 297 -25.59 -6.81 -4.66
N GLY A 298 -24.99 -5.63 -4.57
CA GLY A 298 -24.11 -5.20 -3.48
C GLY A 298 -22.63 -5.49 -3.73
N ALA A 299 -22.25 -5.96 -4.93
CA ALA A 299 -20.86 -6.22 -5.25
C ALA A 299 -20.11 -4.91 -5.56
N GLU A 300 -18.96 -4.71 -4.92
CA GLU A 300 -18.03 -3.62 -5.22
C GLU A 300 -17.31 -3.92 -6.55
N MET A 301 -17.53 -3.07 -7.55
CA MET A 301 -16.91 -3.13 -8.86
C MET A 301 -15.78 -2.12 -8.90
N LEU A 302 -14.55 -2.63 -8.91
CA LEU A 302 -13.35 -1.83 -8.82
C LEU A 302 -12.80 -1.55 -10.22
N PHE A 303 -12.41 -0.30 -10.45
CA PHE A 303 -11.87 0.16 -11.72
C PHE A 303 -10.44 -0.34 -11.93
N ILE A 304 -10.20 -0.97 -13.09
CA ILE A 304 -8.90 -1.44 -13.54
C ILE A 304 -8.51 -0.63 -14.79
N PRO A 305 -7.42 0.15 -14.74
CA PRO A 305 -7.02 1.00 -15.86
C PRO A 305 -6.49 0.18 -17.04
N SER A 306 -6.39 0.81 -18.20
CA SER A 306 -5.68 0.22 -19.33
C SER A 306 -4.18 0.17 -19.05
N ALA A 307 -3.53 -0.91 -19.47
CA ALA A 307 -2.08 -1.05 -19.38
C ALA A 307 -1.55 -2.11 -20.32
N GLU A 308 -0.23 -2.06 -20.55
CA GLU A 308 0.53 -3.22 -20.99
C GLU A 308 1.12 -3.94 -19.77
N PHE A 309 1.03 -5.26 -19.75
CA PHE A 309 1.65 -6.10 -18.73
C PHE A 309 2.23 -7.38 -19.33
N VAL A 310 3.09 -8.05 -18.56
CA VAL A 310 3.66 -9.35 -18.94
C VAL A 310 2.81 -10.46 -18.35
N MET A 311 2.19 -11.25 -19.23
CA MET A 311 1.36 -12.40 -18.89
C MET A 311 2.20 -13.69 -18.93
N GLY A 312 1.95 -14.61 -18.00
CA GLY A 312 2.69 -15.88 -17.86
C GLY A 312 3.96 -15.76 -17.03
N SER A 313 4.70 -16.87 -16.90
CA SER A 313 5.93 -16.92 -16.08
C SER A 313 6.96 -17.89 -16.64
N ASP A 314 8.21 -17.42 -16.71
CA ASP A 314 9.39 -18.25 -16.99
C ASP A 314 10.13 -18.70 -15.71
N ALA A 315 9.54 -18.44 -14.53
CA ALA A 315 10.11 -18.90 -13.26
C ALA A 315 10.30 -20.42 -13.24
N PHE A 316 11.27 -20.89 -12.46
CA PHE A 316 11.58 -22.31 -12.36
C PHE A 316 10.40 -23.14 -11.84
N ASP A 317 9.58 -22.57 -10.97
CA ASP A 317 8.38 -23.20 -10.41
C ASP A 317 7.11 -22.99 -11.26
N ALA A 318 7.24 -22.38 -12.45
CA ALA A 318 6.15 -22.22 -13.40
C ALA A 318 5.86 -23.50 -14.17
N SER A 319 4.57 -23.84 -14.27
CA SER A 319 4.11 -24.98 -15.04
C SER A 319 4.33 -24.73 -16.54
N PRO A 320 4.53 -25.78 -17.37
CA PRO A 320 4.77 -25.60 -18.80
C PRO A 320 3.69 -24.80 -19.55
N ASN A 321 2.44 -24.88 -19.09
CA ASN A 321 1.31 -24.16 -19.70
C ASN A 321 1.25 -22.67 -19.34
N GLU A 322 2.09 -22.20 -18.41
CA GLU A 322 2.24 -20.78 -18.03
C GLU A 322 3.24 -20.04 -18.92
N ARG A 323 3.82 -20.73 -19.89
CA ARG A 323 4.87 -20.26 -20.81
C ARG A 323 4.37 -20.22 -22.27
N PRO A 324 4.99 -19.41 -23.14
CA PRO A 324 6.02 -18.40 -22.82
C PRO A 324 5.42 -17.18 -22.12
N VAL A 325 6.27 -16.32 -21.53
CA VAL A 325 5.84 -14.97 -21.16
C VAL A 325 5.49 -14.17 -22.41
N VAL A 326 4.41 -13.40 -22.36
CA VAL A 326 3.93 -12.59 -23.49
C VAL A 326 3.48 -11.21 -23.04
N ARG A 327 3.80 -10.17 -23.84
CA ARG A 327 3.28 -8.82 -23.60
C ARG A 327 1.82 -8.73 -24.04
N VAL A 328 0.98 -8.24 -23.15
CA VAL A 328 -0.46 -8.09 -23.38
C VAL A 328 -0.89 -6.69 -23.03
N THR A 329 -1.61 -6.04 -23.93
CA THR A 329 -2.32 -4.79 -23.67
C THR A 329 -3.77 -5.09 -23.30
N VAL A 330 -4.21 -4.64 -22.14
CA VAL A 330 -5.60 -4.77 -21.67
C VAL A 330 -6.22 -3.38 -21.62
N SER A 331 -7.41 -3.23 -22.19
CA SER A 331 -8.21 -2.00 -22.07
C SER A 331 -8.87 -1.93 -20.70
N ARG A 332 -9.15 -0.71 -20.24
CA ARG A 332 -9.84 -0.45 -18.98
C ARG A 332 -11.17 -1.21 -18.83
N PHE A 333 -11.43 -1.71 -17.63
CA PHE A 333 -12.63 -2.46 -17.27
C PHE A 333 -12.90 -2.34 -15.77
N TYR A 334 -14.06 -2.81 -15.33
CA TYR A 334 -14.33 -3.03 -13.92
C TYR A 334 -14.28 -4.51 -13.61
N LEU A 335 -13.78 -4.88 -12.43
CA LEU A 335 -13.81 -6.25 -11.91
C LEU A 335 -14.43 -6.26 -10.51
N SER A 336 -15.24 -7.27 -10.19
CA SER A 336 -15.76 -7.40 -8.84
C SER A 336 -14.61 -7.68 -7.87
N ARG A 337 -14.55 -6.91 -6.77
CA ARG A 337 -13.53 -7.03 -5.71
C ARG A 337 -13.39 -8.46 -5.21
N HIS A 338 -14.54 -9.11 -5.08
CA HIS A 338 -14.70 -10.47 -4.57
C HIS A 338 -15.30 -11.40 -5.63
N LEU A 339 -15.22 -12.70 -5.36
CA LEU A 339 -16.04 -13.71 -6.00
C LEU A 339 -17.54 -13.43 -5.80
N ILE A 340 -18.36 -13.93 -6.72
CA ILE A 340 -19.81 -13.92 -6.54
C ILE A 340 -20.18 -14.81 -5.35
N THR A 341 -20.93 -14.25 -4.41
CA THR A 341 -21.34 -14.95 -3.19
C THR A 341 -22.59 -15.79 -3.41
N ASN A 342 -22.85 -16.75 -2.51
CA ASN A 342 -24.10 -17.51 -2.50
C ASN A 342 -25.34 -16.60 -2.51
N ALA A 343 -25.38 -15.58 -1.65
CA ALA A 343 -26.52 -14.67 -1.58
C ALA A 343 -26.70 -13.84 -2.86
N ALA A 344 -25.61 -13.47 -3.54
CA ALA A 344 -25.70 -12.76 -4.82
C ALA A 344 -26.20 -13.69 -5.94
N TYR A 345 -25.68 -14.92 -6.00
CA TYR A 345 -26.09 -15.92 -7.00
C TYR A 345 -27.55 -16.35 -6.82
N GLU A 346 -28.04 -16.44 -5.58
CA GLU A 346 -29.43 -16.82 -5.32
C GLU A 346 -30.47 -15.77 -5.68
N LYS A 347 -30.04 -14.51 -5.91
CA LYS A 347 -30.90 -13.51 -6.55
C LYS A 347 -31.18 -13.85 -8.02
N PHE A 348 -30.29 -14.62 -8.66
CA PHE A 348 -30.45 -15.16 -10.02
C PHE A 348 -31.14 -16.52 -10.02
N ASP A 349 -30.66 -17.47 -9.19
CA ASP A 349 -31.23 -18.81 -9.06
C ASP A 349 -31.44 -19.18 -7.58
N ARG A 350 -32.67 -18.98 -7.10
CA ARG A 350 -33.05 -19.23 -5.69
C ARG A 350 -32.90 -20.69 -5.29
N SER A 351 -32.95 -21.62 -6.25
CA SER A 351 -32.82 -23.06 -5.95
C SER A 351 -31.40 -23.45 -5.55
N HIS A 352 -30.41 -22.59 -5.85
CA HIS A 352 -29.01 -22.82 -5.54
C HIS A 352 -28.72 -22.91 -4.03
N VAL A 353 -29.62 -22.42 -3.18
CA VAL A 353 -29.49 -22.57 -1.72
C VAL A 353 -29.31 -24.03 -1.28
N HIS A 354 -29.87 -24.98 -2.03
CA HIS A 354 -29.75 -26.41 -1.76
C HIS A 354 -28.45 -27.05 -2.26
N LYS A 355 -27.64 -26.30 -3.03
CA LYS A 355 -26.33 -26.73 -3.56
C LYS A 355 -25.15 -26.13 -2.79
N ARG A 356 -25.40 -25.31 -1.77
CA ARG A 356 -24.35 -24.76 -0.91
C ARG A 356 -23.57 -25.90 -0.25
N MET A 357 -22.27 -25.68 -0.05
CA MET A 357 -21.48 -26.56 0.81
C MET A 357 -22.01 -26.53 2.25
N PRO A 358 -21.98 -27.67 2.98
CA PRO A 358 -22.33 -27.68 4.40
C PRO A 358 -21.52 -26.63 5.18
N GLY A 359 -22.20 -25.74 5.91
CA GLY A 359 -21.54 -24.66 6.66
C GLY A 359 -21.24 -23.39 5.84
N ALA A 360 -21.40 -23.41 4.51
CA ALA A 360 -21.24 -22.22 3.69
C ALA A 360 -22.43 -21.26 3.83
N GLY A 361 -22.18 -20.12 4.46
CA GLY A 361 -23.13 -19.01 4.60
C GLY A 361 -23.25 -18.13 3.36
N ASP A 362 -24.05 -17.06 3.50
CA ASP A 362 -24.40 -16.11 2.43
C ASP A 362 -23.21 -15.43 1.76
N ARG A 363 -22.13 -15.20 2.52
CA ARG A 363 -20.91 -14.52 2.05
C ARG A 363 -19.83 -15.45 1.54
N HIS A 364 -20.05 -16.76 1.57
CA HIS A 364 -19.10 -17.68 0.93
C HIS A 364 -19.24 -17.57 -0.60
N PRO A 365 -18.16 -17.81 -1.35
CA PRO A 365 -18.23 -17.85 -2.80
C PRO A 365 -19.21 -18.92 -3.25
N VAL A 366 -19.95 -18.63 -4.32
CA VAL A 366 -20.79 -19.64 -4.95
C VAL A 366 -19.90 -20.69 -5.64
N VAL A 367 -20.18 -21.95 -5.36
CA VAL A 367 -19.52 -23.14 -5.95
C VAL A 367 -20.58 -24.07 -6.52
N HIS A 368 -20.19 -25.20 -7.13
CA HIS A 368 -21.11 -26.05 -7.89
C HIS A 368 -21.81 -25.33 -9.05
N VAL A 369 -21.12 -24.33 -9.61
CA VAL A 369 -21.54 -23.57 -10.78
C VAL A 369 -20.60 -23.87 -11.95
N SER A 370 -21.19 -24.13 -13.11
CA SER A 370 -20.42 -24.32 -14.33
C SER A 370 -20.09 -22.99 -14.99
N SER A 371 -19.12 -22.98 -15.92
CA SER A 371 -18.83 -21.77 -16.71
C SER A 371 -20.06 -21.29 -17.48
N LEU A 372 -20.92 -22.21 -17.93
CA LEU A 372 -22.17 -21.90 -18.63
C LEU A 372 -23.17 -21.21 -17.70
N ASP A 373 -23.24 -21.62 -16.44
CA ASP A 373 -24.13 -20.99 -15.46
C ASP A 373 -23.62 -19.61 -15.05
N ALA A 374 -22.31 -19.45 -14.90
CA ALA A 374 -21.68 -18.15 -14.66
C ALA A 374 -21.92 -17.16 -15.83
N ILE A 375 -21.87 -17.63 -17.08
CA ILE A 375 -22.21 -16.82 -18.26
C ILE A 375 -23.69 -16.39 -18.23
N LYS A 376 -24.62 -17.31 -17.90
CA LYS A 376 -26.04 -16.97 -17.77
C LYS A 376 -26.29 -15.94 -16.66
N PHE A 377 -25.60 -16.08 -15.53
CA PHE A 377 -25.64 -15.09 -14.44
C PHE A 377 -25.20 -13.71 -14.93
N CYS A 378 -24.09 -13.63 -15.68
CA CYS A 378 -23.61 -12.37 -16.25
C CYS A 378 -24.61 -11.76 -17.24
N GLN A 379 -25.23 -12.57 -18.10
CA GLN A 379 -26.25 -12.12 -19.06
C GLN A 379 -27.52 -11.60 -18.36
N TRP A 380 -27.96 -12.30 -17.31
CA TRP A 380 -29.07 -11.87 -16.48
C TRP A 380 -28.80 -10.52 -15.81
N LEU A 381 -27.62 -10.38 -15.20
CA LEU A 381 -27.23 -9.14 -14.54
C LEU A 381 -27.10 -7.99 -15.56
N SER A 382 -26.56 -8.28 -16.74
CA SER A 382 -26.46 -7.31 -17.83
C SER A 382 -27.82 -6.77 -18.26
N THR A 383 -28.80 -7.67 -18.42
CA THR A 383 -30.17 -7.30 -18.80
C THR A 383 -30.83 -6.45 -17.71
N ARG A 384 -30.61 -6.83 -16.45
CA ARG A 384 -31.18 -6.16 -15.28
C ARG A 384 -30.65 -4.74 -15.10
N GLU A 385 -29.34 -4.54 -15.26
CA GLU A 385 -28.68 -3.26 -14.95
C GLU A 385 -28.38 -2.42 -16.19
N ARG A 386 -28.64 -2.94 -17.40
CA ARG A 386 -28.29 -2.30 -18.69
C ARG A 386 -26.81 -1.95 -18.80
N LYS A 387 -25.96 -2.73 -18.13
CA LYS A 387 -24.50 -2.70 -18.22
C LYS A 387 -24.01 -4.01 -18.82
N LYS A 388 -22.79 -4.04 -19.35
CA LYS A 388 -22.23 -5.24 -19.99
C LYS A 388 -21.40 -6.04 -19.01
N TYR A 389 -22.03 -6.96 -18.28
CA TYR A 389 -21.38 -7.91 -17.41
C TYR A 389 -20.98 -9.19 -18.15
N ARG A 390 -19.82 -9.73 -17.77
CA ARG A 390 -19.27 -10.98 -18.33
C ARG A 390 -18.28 -11.61 -17.34
N LEU A 391 -17.85 -12.83 -17.63
CA LEU A 391 -16.63 -13.36 -17.03
C LEU A 391 -15.43 -12.50 -17.48
N PRO A 392 -14.40 -12.31 -16.63
CA PRO A 392 -13.14 -11.71 -17.06
C PRO A 392 -12.48 -12.58 -18.12
N THR A 393 -11.72 -11.97 -19.03
CA THR A 393 -10.78 -12.76 -19.82
C THR A 393 -9.66 -13.29 -18.92
N GLU A 394 -8.96 -14.33 -19.36
CA GLU A 394 -7.81 -14.85 -18.63
C GLU A 394 -6.74 -13.77 -18.41
N ALA A 395 -6.53 -12.92 -19.42
CA ALA A 395 -5.58 -11.81 -19.33
C ALA A 395 -6.04 -10.72 -18.37
N GLU A 396 -7.32 -10.35 -18.39
CA GLU A 396 -7.89 -9.40 -17.42
C GLU A 396 -7.78 -9.92 -15.99
N TRP A 397 -8.04 -11.21 -15.79
CA TRP A 397 -7.93 -11.85 -14.49
C TRP A 397 -6.49 -11.82 -13.99
N GLU A 398 -5.52 -12.22 -14.82
CA GLU A 398 -4.11 -12.22 -14.43
C GLU A 398 -3.59 -10.79 -14.20
N TYR A 399 -3.96 -9.85 -15.06
CA TYR A 399 -3.62 -8.45 -14.88
C TYR A 399 -4.18 -7.91 -13.57
N ALA A 400 -5.46 -8.14 -13.27
CA ALA A 400 -6.06 -7.70 -12.02
C ALA A 400 -5.44 -8.37 -10.78
N ALA A 401 -4.93 -9.60 -10.91
CA ALA A 401 -4.21 -10.29 -9.84
C ALA A 401 -2.80 -9.72 -9.65
N ARG A 402 -2.11 -9.39 -10.75
CA ARG A 402 -0.65 -9.21 -10.76
C ARG A 402 -0.21 -7.76 -10.89
N GLY A 403 -0.99 -6.89 -11.51
CA GLY A 403 -0.51 -5.58 -11.94
C GLY A 403 0.53 -5.68 -13.05
N THR A 404 1.40 -4.68 -13.16
CA THR A 404 2.43 -4.56 -14.20
C THR A 404 3.83 -4.90 -13.74
N ASP A 405 4.03 -5.18 -12.45
CA ASP A 405 5.34 -5.35 -11.82
C ASP A 405 5.88 -6.78 -11.83
N GLY A 406 5.12 -7.72 -12.39
CA GLY A 406 5.56 -9.10 -12.55
C GLY A 406 5.54 -9.93 -11.25
N ARG A 407 4.86 -9.49 -10.19
CA ARG A 407 4.75 -10.25 -8.92
C ARG A 407 4.25 -11.69 -9.07
N LYS A 408 4.64 -12.56 -8.15
CA LYS A 408 4.32 -14.00 -8.13
C LYS A 408 2.92 -14.27 -7.59
N TYR A 409 2.54 -13.59 -6.51
CA TYR A 409 1.23 -13.66 -5.88
C TYR A 409 0.55 -12.28 -5.91
N PRO A 410 -0.77 -12.19 -5.71
CA PRO A 410 -1.45 -10.90 -5.72
C PRO A 410 -0.86 -9.88 -4.74
N TRP A 411 -0.46 -10.34 -3.56
CA TRP A 411 0.17 -9.53 -2.51
C TRP A 411 1.67 -9.24 -2.72
N GLY A 412 2.33 -9.83 -3.72
CA GLY A 412 3.75 -9.64 -3.98
C GLY A 412 4.54 -10.94 -4.10
N ASN A 413 5.85 -10.88 -3.82
CA ASN A 413 6.78 -12.00 -3.93
C ASN A 413 7.12 -12.68 -2.60
N HIS A 414 6.45 -12.26 -1.51
CA HIS A 414 6.71 -12.77 -0.18
C HIS A 414 6.08 -14.16 0.02
N GLU A 415 6.84 -15.04 0.67
CA GLU A 415 6.45 -16.42 0.95
C GLU A 415 6.07 -16.68 2.42
N GLY A 416 5.75 -15.66 3.22
CA GLY A 416 5.11 -15.82 4.54
C GLY A 416 3.59 -15.67 4.44
N ARG A 417 2.80 -16.73 4.72
CA ARG A 417 1.61 -17.02 3.87
C ARG A 417 0.27 -17.22 4.55
N GLY A 418 0.28 -17.60 5.83
CA GLY A 418 -0.93 -18.17 6.45
C GLY A 418 -2.11 -17.23 6.60
N ASP A 419 -1.86 -15.93 6.60
CA ASP A 419 -2.87 -14.88 6.77
C ASP A 419 -3.18 -14.12 5.46
N LEU A 420 -2.63 -14.59 4.32
CA LEU A 420 -2.76 -13.91 3.03
C LEU A 420 -3.71 -14.60 2.05
N ALA A 421 -4.05 -15.87 2.26
CA ALA A 421 -4.97 -16.61 1.40
C ALA A 421 -5.56 -17.81 2.14
N ASN A 422 -6.71 -18.30 1.65
CA ASN A 422 -7.27 -19.59 2.04
C ASN A 422 -6.74 -20.70 1.12
N PHE A 423 -6.06 -21.72 1.68
CA PHE A 423 -5.50 -22.83 0.91
C PHE A 423 -5.39 -24.11 1.76
N ALA A 424 -4.84 -25.20 1.20
CA ALA A 424 -4.70 -26.44 1.94
C ALA A 424 -3.66 -26.30 3.07
N ASP A 425 -4.16 -26.11 4.29
CA ASP A 425 -3.37 -25.87 5.50
C ASP A 425 -3.70 -26.89 6.61
N ARG A 426 -3.32 -26.62 7.86
CA ARG A 426 -3.57 -27.56 8.96
C ARG A 426 -5.04 -27.84 9.24
N ASN A 427 -5.97 -26.95 8.88
CA ASN A 427 -7.41 -27.14 9.05
C ASN A 427 -7.98 -28.12 8.03
N THR A 428 -7.27 -28.36 6.93
CA THR A 428 -7.68 -29.31 5.89
C THR A 428 -7.09 -30.71 6.12
N VAL A 429 -7.76 -31.74 5.58
CA VAL A 429 -7.35 -33.14 5.77
C VAL A 429 -6.45 -33.68 4.65
N PHE A 430 -6.02 -32.83 3.71
CA PHE A 430 -5.24 -33.29 2.55
C PHE A 430 -3.81 -33.68 2.95
N ALA A 431 -3.24 -34.66 2.25
CA ALA A 431 -1.88 -35.12 2.51
C ALA A 431 -0.82 -34.06 2.19
N TRP A 432 -1.14 -33.09 1.33
CA TRP A 432 -0.26 -32.00 0.91
C TRP A 432 -0.49 -30.69 1.65
N SER A 433 -1.31 -30.71 2.70
CA SER A 433 -1.63 -29.50 3.45
C SER A 433 -0.43 -29.03 4.25
N ASP A 434 -0.23 -27.72 4.31
CA ASP A 434 0.83 -27.11 5.11
C ASP A 434 0.41 -27.10 6.59
N ARG A 435 1.02 -27.97 7.39
CA ARG A 435 0.62 -28.18 8.80
C ARG A 435 1.11 -27.08 9.75
N GLU A 436 2.04 -26.25 9.30
CA GLU A 436 2.58 -25.13 10.08
C GLU A 436 1.72 -23.87 9.98
N ILE A 437 0.75 -23.86 9.07
CA ILE A 437 -0.11 -22.73 8.78
C ILE A 437 -1.54 -23.02 9.24
N ASP A 438 -2.18 -21.99 9.82
CA ASP A 438 -3.59 -21.97 10.21
C ASP A 438 -4.23 -20.69 9.66
N ASP A 439 -4.98 -20.81 8.57
CA ASP A 439 -5.76 -19.76 7.93
C ASP A 439 -7.16 -19.59 8.57
N GLY A 440 -7.54 -20.52 9.45
CA GLY A 440 -8.80 -20.57 10.18
C GLY A 440 -9.96 -21.27 9.46
N TYR A 441 -9.75 -21.84 8.27
CA TYR A 441 -10.82 -22.41 7.44
C TYR A 441 -10.49 -23.81 6.91
N ALA A 442 -11.32 -24.79 7.25
CA ALA A 442 -11.20 -26.16 6.71
C ALA A 442 -11.77 -26.31 5.28
N GLU A 443 -12.53 -25.33 4.81
CA GLU A 443 -13.14 -25.26 3.47
C GLU A 443 -13.08 -23.80 2.94
N SER A 444 -13.94 -23.43 1.99
CA SER A 444 -14.05 -22.03 1.53
C SER A 444 -14.27 -21.07 2.70
N SER A 445 -13.69 -19.89 2.62
CA SER A 445 -13.89 -18.80 3.57
C SER A 445 -14.95 -17.83 3.04
N PRO A 446 -15.59 -17.02 3.91
CA PRO A 446 -16.32 -15.85 3.43
C PRO A 446 -15.40 -15.00 2.54
N VAL A 447 -15.95 -14.44 1.46
CA VAL A 447 -15.17 -13.55 0.60
C VAL A 447 -14.62 -12.38 1.40
N GLY A 448 -13.39 -12.00 1.08
CA GLY A 448 -12.66 -10.94 1.75
C GLY A 448 -12.18 -11.26 3.17
N ALA A 449 -12.03 -12.55 3.50
CA ALA A 449 -11.40 -12.99 4.75
C ALA A 449 -9.87 -12.72 4.78
N PHE A 450 -9.26 -12.51 3.61
CA PHE A 450 -7.82 -12.31 3.42
C PHE A 450 -7.47 -10.97 2.76
N PRO A 451 -7.81 -9.84 3.41
CA PRO A 451 -7.59 -8.48 2.91
C PRO A 451 -6.13 -8.11 2.59
N LEU A 452 -5.15 -8.70 3.28
CA LEU A 452 -3.72 -8.49 2.98
C LEU A 452 -3.26 -9.28 1.76
N GLY A 453 -4.01 -10.31 1.40
CA GLY A 453 -3.87 -11.03 0.15
C GLY A 453 -4.31 -10.24 -1.07
N ALA A 454 -4.78 -9.00 -0.90
CA ALA A 454 -5.30 -8.21 -1.99
C ALA A 454 -4.23 -7.91 -3.04
N SER A 455 -4.66 -7.90 -4.30
CA SER A 455 -3.87 -7.50 -5.45
C SER A 455 -3.49 -6.00 -5.38
N PRO A 456 -2.58 -5.50 -6.24
CA PRO A 456 -2.25 -4.06 -6.24
C PRO A 456 -3.42 -3.16 -6.64
N PHE A 457 -4.50 -3.73 -7.20
CA PHE A 457 -5.73 -3.02 -7.49
C PHE A 457 -6.77 -3.14 -6.37
N GLY A 458 -6.45 -3.81 -5.26
CA GLY A 458 -7.37 -4.07 -4.16
C GLY A 458 -8.32 -5.26 -4.39
N MET A 459 -8.05 -6.13 -5.39
CA MET A 459 -8.87 -7.33 -5.58
C MET A 459 -8.52 -8.37 -4.51
N GLU A 460 -9.52 -8.86 -3.80
CA GLU A 460 -9.34 -9.88 -2.76
C GLU A 460 -9.64 -11.27 -3.30
N ASP A 461 -9.12 -12.28 -2.61
CA ASP A 461 -9.28 -13.71 -2.94
C ASP A 461 -8.84 -14.06 -4.38
N MET A 462 -7.95 -13.26 -5.00
CA MET A 462 -7.35 -13.60 -6.31
C MET A 462 -6.42 -14.82 -6.22
N ALA A 463 -6.05 -15.22 -5.00
CA ALA A 463 -5.24 -16.38 -4.70
C ALA A 463 -5.93 -17.17 -3.57
N GLY A 464 -6.30 -18.42 -3.85
CA GLY A 464 -6.95 -19.30 -2.90
C GLY A 464 -8.47 -19.16 -2.86
N ASN A 465 -9.07 -19.56 -1.74
CA ASN A 465 -10.53 -19.70 -1.55
C ASN A 465 -11.16 -20.65 -2.56
N VAL A 466 -11.52 -20.21 -3.77
CA VAL A 466 -12.01 -21.12 -4.83
C VAL A 466 -11.42 -20.71 -6.17
N TRP A 467 -11.25 -21.70 -7.06
CA TRP A 467 -10.88 -21.44 -8.44
C TRP A 467 -11.93 -20.58 -9.12
N GLU A 468 -11.53 -19.84 -10.16
CA GLU A 468 -12.43 -18.89 -10.83
C GLU A 468 -12.50 -19.09 -12.33
N TRP A 469 -13.71 -19.33 -12.83
CA TRP A 469 -13.96 -19.40 -14.27
C TRP A 469 -13.61 -18.09 -14.98
N CYS A 470 -12.89 -18.20 -16.10
CA CYS A 470 -12.64 -17.12 -17.06
C CYS A 470 -13.46 -17.33 -18.33
N LEU A 471 -13.56 -16.27 -19.15
CA LEU A 471 -14.28 -16.30 -20.42
C LEU A 471 -13.61 -17.21 -21.45
N ASP A 472 -12.28 -17.28 -21.44
CA ASP A 472 -11.46 -17.89 -22.48
C ASP A 472 -11.67 -19.40 -22.60
N TYR A 473 -11.68 -19.88 -23.83
CA TYR A 473 -11.42 -21.28 -24.09
C TYR A 473 -9.93 -21.58 -23.84
N TYR A 474 -9.63 -22.71 -23.23
CA TYR A 474 -8.28 -23.10 -22.90
C TYR A 474 -7.58 -23.72 -24.12
N GLU A 475 -6.35 -23.25 -24.37
CA GLU A 475 -5.44 -23.77 -25.38
C GLU A 475 -4.03 -23.85 -24.78
N ASP A 476 -3.34 -24.97 -25.01
CA ASP A 476 -2.03 -25.24 -24.40
C ASP A 476 -0.94 -24.28 -24.91
N GLU A 477 -1.05 -23.81 -26.16
CA GLU A 477 -0.12 -22.85 -26.75
C GLU A 477 -0.68 -21.41 -26.80
N ALA A 478 -1.69 -21.11 -25.96
CA ALA A 478 -2.40 -19.83 -25.97
C ALA A 478 -1.48 -18.60 -25.83
N TYR A 479 -0.28 -18.74 -25.24
CA TYR A 479 0.64 -17.64 -25.01
C TYR A 479 1.66 -17.44 -26.15
N ARG A 480 1.75 -18.35 -27.14
CA ARG A 480 2.64 -18.15 -28.29
C ARG A 480 2.11 -17.06 -29.23
N GLY A 481 3.04 -16.29 -29.81
CA GLY A 481 2.76 -15.28 -30.85
C GLY A 481 3.23 -13.87 -30.51
N ALA A 482 2.79 -12.91 -31.33
CA ALA A 482 3.07 -11.48 -31.15
C ALA A 482 2.33 -10.88 -29.94
N PRO A 483 2.69 -9.67 -29.47
CA PRO A 483 1.96 -8.95 -28.44
C PRO A 483 0.45 -8.92 -28.73
N LYS A 484 -0.36 -9.12 -27.69
CA LYS A 484 -1.82 -9.27 -27.83
C LYS A 484 -2.54 -8.07 -27.25
N VAL A 485 -3.52 -7.54 -27.98
CA VAL A 485 -4.41 -6.48 -27.49
C VAL A 485 -5.76 -7.10 -27.17
N ASN A 486 -6.22 -6.96 -25.92
CA ASN A 486 -7.45 -7.55 -25.40
C ASN A 486 -7.67 -9.02 -25.79
N PRO A 487 -6.72 -9.93 -25.51
CA PRO A 487 -6.88 -11.33 -25.86
C PRO A 487 -8.12 -11.93 -25.17
N ARG A 488 -8.90 -12.71 -25.93
CA ARG A 488 -10.11 -13.42 -25.47
C ARG A 488 -10.01 -14.94 -25.65
N GLY A 489 -8.79 -15.43 -25.88
CA GLY A 489 -8.53 -16.81 -26.23
C GLY A 489 -9.10 -17.19 -27.60
N PRO A 490 -9.05 -18.49 -27.96
CA PRO A 490 -9.66 -18.98 -29.19
C PRO A 490 -11.18 -18.85 -29.17
N THR A 491 -11.79 -18.70 -30.34
CA THR A 491 -13.24 -18.51 -30.51
C THR A 491 -14.05 -19.76 -30.17
N ALA A 492 -13.42 -20.93 -30.20
CA ALA A 492 -14.01 -22.23 -29.87
C ALA A 492 -13.00 -23.09 -29.11
N GLY A 493 -13.51 -24.03 -28.30
CA GLY A 493 -12.69 -24.97 -27.56
C GLY A 493 -13.53 -25.96 -26.76
N THR A 494 -12.88 -26.99 -26.24
CA THR A 494 -13.52 -28.06 -25.46
C THR A 494 -13.47 -27.81 -23.96
N ARG A 495 -12.61 -26.90 -23.51
CA ARG A 495 -12.38 -26.56 -22.10
C ARG A 495 -12.35 -25.06 -21.90
N ARG A 496 -12.83 -24.57 -20.75
CA ARG A 496 -12.70 -23.18 -20.30
C ARG A 496 -11.56 -23.05 -19.31
N VAL A 497 -10.94 -21.88 -19.30
CA VAL A 497 -9.89 -21.53 -18.34
C VAL A 497 -10.49 -21.28 -16.95
N TYR A 498 -9.78 -21.68 -15.90
CA TYR A 498 -9.97 -21.15 -14.56
C TYR A 498 -8.63 -20.80 -13.89
N ARG A 499 -8.63 -19.87 -12.93
CA ARG A 499 -7.42 -19.28 -12.32
C ARG A 499 -7.56 -19.14 -10.79
N GLY A 500 -6.45 -18.91 -10.07
CA GLY A 500 -6.42 -18.47 -8.67
C GLY A 500 -6.07 -19.51 -7.59
N GLY A 501 -6.27 -20.80 -7.83
CA GLY A 501 -6.17 -21.79 -6.75
C GLY A 501 -7.44 -21.85 -5.90
N SER A 502 -7.44 -22.69 -4.88
CA SER A 502 -8.58 -22.90 -3.97
C SER A 502 -8.12 -23.30 -2.57
N TRP A 503 -9.06 -23.42 -1.64
CA TRP A 503 -8.87 -23.98 -0.29
C TRP A 503 -8.30 -25.42 -0.30
N LYS A 504 -8.33 -26.12 -1.44
CA LYS A 504 -7.70 -27.45 -1.61
C LYS A 504 -6.28 -27.38 -2.18
N SER A 505 -5.87 -26.22 -2.64
CA SER A 505 -4.65 -26.06 -3.43
C SER A 505 -3.42 -25.99 -2.53
N ARG A 506 -2.29 -26.49 -3.04
CA ARG A 506 -0.99 -26.20 -2.44
C ARG A 506 -0.71 -24.71 -2.61
N PHE A 507 0.10 -24.16 -1.71
CA PHE A 507 0.46 -22.76 -1.81
C PHE A 507 1.12 -22.37 -3.16
N ASN A 508 1.97 -23.24 -3.73
CA ASN A 508 2.58 -22.97 -5.04
C ASN A 508 1.58 -22.90 -6.19
N SER A 509 0.35 -23.37 -6.01
CA SER A 509 -0.74 -23.26 -6.98
C SER A 509 -1.52 -21.95 -6.86
N LEU A 510 -1.21 -21.11 -5.86
CA LEU A 510 -1.84 -19.79 -5.66
C LEU A 510 -1.15 -18.67 -6.46
N ARG A 511 -0.11 -18.99 -7.24
CA ARG A 511 0.61 -18.00 -8.05
C ARG A 511 -0.36 -17.37 -9.05
N ALA A 512 -0.24 -16.06 -9.27
CA ALA A 512 -1.09 -15.31 -10.19
C ALA A 512 -1.05 -15.91 -11.62
N THR A 513 0.01 -16.62 -11.99
CA THR A 513 0.18 -17.25 -13.31
C THR A 513 -0.37 -18.68 -13.39
N THR A 514 -0.74 -19.32 -12.27
CA THR A 514 -1.21 -20.72 -12.27
C THR A 514 -2.57 -20.85 -12.93
N ARG A 515 -2.62 -21.58 -14.05
CA ARG A 515 -3.82 -21.75 -14.86
C ARG A 515 -4.24 -23.21 -14.98
N GLY A 516 -5.55 -23.43 -14.92
CA GLY A 516 -6.18 -24.74 -15.12
C GLY A 516 -7.31 -24.65 -16.13
N SER A 517 -7.88 -25.81 -16.48
CA SER A 517 -9.04 -25.86 -17.36
C SER A 517 -9.90 -27.09 -17.15
N ASN A 518 -11.18 -26.95 -17.47
CA ASN A 518 -12.12 -28.07 -17.50
C ASN A 518 -13.22 -27.85 -18.54
N VAL A 519 -14.02 -28.87 -18.80
CA VAL A 519 -15.15 -28.77 -19.75
C VAL A 519 -16.17 -27.72 -19.26
N PRO A 520 -16.86 -26.99 -20.16
CA PRO A 520 -17.73 -25.88 -19.77
C PRO A 520 -18.86 -26.23 -18.79
N SER A 521 -19.33 -27.48 -18.80
CA SER A 521 -20.37 -28.02 -17.93
C SER A 521 -19.85 -28.54 -16.57
N TYR A 522 -18.54 -28.60 -16.38
CA TYR A 522 -17.94 -29.04 -15.13
C TYR A 522 -18.30 -28.09 -14.00
N SER A 523 -18.49 -28.64 -12.80
CA SER A 523 -18.62 -27.87 -11.57
C SER A 523 -18.14 -28.71 -10.39
N CYS A 524 -17.58 -28.08 -9.37
CA CYS A 524 -17.14 -28.73 -8.14
C CYS A 524 -17.27 -27.77 -6.95
N ASN A 525 -16.97 -28.25 -5.74
CA ASN A 525 -17.10 -27.49 -4.49
C ASN A 525 -15.97 -26.49 -4.21
N ASP A 526 -15.03 -26.31 -5.14
CA ASP A 526 -13.92 -25.37 -5.02
C ASP A 526 -13.67 -24.58 -6.30
N LEU A 527 -14.73 -24.40 -7.11
CA LEU A 527 -14.72 -23.65 -8.36
C LEU A 527 -15.97 -22.77 -8.45
N GLY A 528 -15.75 -21.47 -8.47
CA GLY A 528 -16.72 -20.40 -8.59
C GLY A 528 -16.35 -19.42 -9.70
N PHE A 529 -16.70 -18.15 -9.53
CA PHE A 529 -16.36 -17.09 -10.48
C PHE A 529 -16.50 -15.69 -9.89
N ARG A 530 -15.86 -14.72 -10.55
CA ARG A 530 -16.08 -13.28 -10.36
C ARG A 530 -16.53 -12.65 -11.68
N ILE A 531 -17.00 -11.40 -11.65
CA ILE A 531 -17.56 -10.74 -12.84
C ILE A 531 -16.76 -9.50 -13.23
N ALA A 532 -16.63 -9.29 -14.53
CA ALA A 532 -16.14 -8.06 -15.14
C ALA A 532 -17.30 -7.25 -15.72
N CYS A 533 -17.14 -5.94 -15.81
CA CYS A 533 -18.04 -5.03 -16.51
C CYS A 533 -17.25 -4.11 -17.44
N GLU A 534 -17.74 -3.92 -18.66
CA GLU A 534 -17.14 -2.95 -19.60
C GLU A 534 -17.30 -1.50 -19.07
N CYS A 535 -16.30 -0.66 -19.30
CA CYS A 535 -16.41 0.78 -19.08
C CYS A 535 -17.23 1.40 -20.22
N GLU A 536 -18.11 2.34 -19.88
CA GLU A 536 -18.88 3.13 -20.87
C GLU A 536 -17.99 4.12 -21.66
#